data_AF-A0A167JVD4-F1
#
_entry.id   AF-A0A167JVD4-F1
#
_cell.length_a   1.000
_cell.length_b   1.000
_cell.length_c   1.000
_cell.angle_alpha   90.00
_cell.angle_beta   90.00
_cell.angle_gamma   90.00
#
_symmetry.space_group_name_H-M   'P 1'
#
loop_
_entity.id
_entity.type
_entity.pdbx_description
1 polymer ?
#
loop_
_entity_poly.entity_id
_entity_poly.type
_entity_poly.pdbx_seq_one_letter_code
_entity_poly.pdbx_strand_id
1 'polypeptide(L)'
;MKANEARPLFRTLALCMALPCWAVLILLLMSVNEAGVLDWQFASGMLVGAVSFSYIAFAGYMPKFLLGLFSYGAVRDKNLK
;
A
#
# COMPACT_ATOMS: atom_id res chain seq x y z
N MET A 1 -15.45 -14.56 -8.82
CA MET A 1 -14.07 -15.11 -8.88
C MET A 1 -13.64 -15.48 -7.47
N LYS A 2 -12.96 -16.62 -7.27
CA LYS A 2 -12.63 -17.14 -5.93
C LYS A 2 -11.76 -16.11 -5.19
N ALA A 3 -12.24 -15.61 -4.05
CA ALA A 3 -11.59 -14.57 -3.23
C ALA A 3 -10.15 -14.90 -2.78
N ASN A 4 -9.67 -16.13 -3.00
CA ASN A 4 -8.30 -16.55 -2.72
C ASN A 4 -7.26 -16.04 -3.73
N GLU A 5 -7.61 -15.78 -4.99
CA GLU A 5 -6.63 -15.35 -6.01
C GLU A 5 -6.32 -13.85 -5.95
N ALA A 6 -7.22 -13.03 -5.40
CA ALA A 6 -7.00 -11.60 -5.24
C ALA A 6 -6.04 -11.25 -4.09
N ARG A 7 -5.91 -12.15 -3.10
CA ARG A 7 -5.00 -11.98 -1.95
C ARG A 7 -3.53 -11.81 -2.35
N PRO A 8 -2.92 -12.70 -3.16
CA PRO A 8 -1.51 -12.55 -3.53
C PRO A 8 -1.25 -11.29 -4.36
N LEU A 9 -2.13 -10.93 -5.31
CA LEU A 9 -1.98 -9.71 -6.11
C LEU A 9 -1.94 -8.44 -5.26
N PHE A 10 -2.85 -8.31 -4.30
CA PHE A 10 -2.86 -7.18 -3.37
C PHE A 10 -1.63 -7.17 -2.47
N ARG A 11 -1.15 -8.35 -2.07
CA ARG A 11 0.06 -8.50 -1.28
C ARG A 11 1.27 -7.97 -2.03
N THR A 12 1.41 -8.33 -3.31
CA THR A 12 2.48 -7.87 -4.19
C THR A 12 2.38 -6.37 -4.46
N LEU A 13 1.18 -5.84 -4.71
CA LEU A 13 0.96 -4.40 -4.88
C LEU A 13 1.32 -3.60 -3.62
N ALA A 14 0.93 -4.08 -2.44
CA ALA A 14 1.28 -3.46 -1.17
C ALA A 14 2.79 -3.52 -0.91
N LEU A 15 3.46 -4.62 -1.28
CA LEU A 15 4.92 -4.74 -1.21
C LEU A 15 5.63 -3.77 -2.16
N CYS A 16 5.12 -3.63 -3.39
CA CYS A 16 5.59 -2.63 -4.36
C CYS A 16 5.46 -1.19 -3.86
N MET A 17 4.46 -0.89 -3.02
CA MET A 17 4.30 0.44 -2.41
C MET A 17 5.10 0.61 -1.11
N ALA A 18 5.27 -0.46 -0.34
CA ALA A 18 6.02 -0.43 0.91
C ALA A 18 7.52 -0.20 0.68
N LEU A 19 8.13 -0.88 -0.29
CA LEU A 19 9.55 -0.76 -0.61
C LEU A 19 10.01 0.69 -0.90
N PRO A 20 9.35 1.45 -1.80
CA PRO A 20 9.74 2.84 -2.04
C PRO A 20 9.43 3.74 -0.84
N CYS A 21 8.38 3.49 -0.06
CA CYS A 21 8.14 4.25 1.18
C CYS A 21 9.29 4.08 2.19
N TRP A 22 9.77 2.85 2.37
CA TRP A 22 10.94 2.58 3.20
C TRP A 22 12.21 3.23 2.65
N ALA A 23 12.43 3.17 1.33
CA ALA A 23 13.58 3.80 0.69
C ALA A 23 13.58 5.32 0.88
N VAL A 24 12.43 5.99 0.69
CA VAL A 24 12.27 7.44 0.90
C VAL A 24 12.51 7.80 2.37
N LEU A 25 12.04 6.99 3.31
CA LEU A 25 12.26 7.23 4.74
C LEU A 25 13.74 7.10 5.13
N ILE A 26 14.47 6.15 4.55
CA ILE A 26 15.93 6.01 4.74
C ILE A 26 16.67 7.22 4.16
N LEU A 27 16.31 7.65 2.95
CA LEU A 27 16.89 8.84 2.32
C LEU A 27 16.64 10.10 3.15
N LEU A 28 15.42 10.24 3.71
CA LEU A 28 15.07 11.34 4.60
C LEU A 28 15.93 11.31 5.88
N LEU A 29 16.12 10.14 6.49
CA LEU A 29 16.98 10.00 7.67
C LEU A 29 18.45 10.31 7.35
N MET A 30 18.94 9.91 6.18
CA MET A 30 20.29 10.27 5.72
C MET A 30 20.43 11.77 5.50
N SER A 31 19.40 12.44 4.95
CA SER A 31 19.45 13.89 4.74
C SER A 31 19.46 14.68 6.05
N VAL A 32 18.94 14.12 7.16
CA VAL A 32 19.09 14.74 8.49
C VAL A 32 20.55 14.79 8.92
N ASN A 33 21.34 13.76 8.61
CA ASN A 33 22.74 13.73 9.02
C ASN A 33 23.58 14.79 8.29
N GLU A 34 23.18 15.15 7.06
CA GLU A 34 23.85 16.15 6.23
C GLU A 34 23.34 17.58 6.49
N ALA A 35 22.01 17.77 6.59
CA ALA A 35 21.37 19.08 6.66
C ALA A 35 20.95 19.50 8.08
N GLY A 36 20.90 18.58 9.04
CA GLY A 36 20.50 18.84 10.43
C GLY A 36 19.01 19.19 10.63
N VAL A 37 18.23 19.28 9.55
CA VAL A 37 16.80 19.62 9.58
C VAL A 37 15.99 18.40 9.18
N LEU A 38 15.20 17.87 10.12
CA LEU A 38 14.24 16.82 9.88
C LEU A 38 12.84 17.40 9.85
N ASP A 39 12.16 17.26 8.71
CA ASP A 39 10.74 17.56 8.64
C ASP A 39 9.93 16.42 9.29
N TRP A 40 9.63 16.60 10.58
CA TRP A 40 8.93 15.61 11.40
C TRP A 40 7.53 15.28 10.87
N GLN A 41 6.85 16.22 10.20
CA GLN A 41 5.54 15.94 9.58
C GLN A 41 5.71 14.97 8.43
N PHE A 42 6.69 15.21 7.57
CA PHE A 42 6.95 14.33 6.43
C PHE A 42 7.46 12.96 6.87
N ALA A 43 8.35 12.92 7.87
CA ALA A 43 8.90 11.68 8.44
C ALA A 43 7.82 10.79 9.07
N SER A 44 6.94 11.38 9.88
CA SER A 44 5.85 10.63 10.53
C SER A 44 4.83 10.14 9.51
N GLY A 45 4.48 10.94 8.50
CA GLY A 45 3.61 10.52 7.41
C GLY A 45 4.16 9.34 6.61
N MET A 46 5.45 9.40 6.26
CA MET A 46 6.13 8.31 5.55
C MET A 46 6.25 7.05 6.41
N LEU A 47 6.50 7.18 7.72
CA LEU A 47 6.58 6.06 8.64
C LEU A 47 5.23 5.35 8.78
N VAL A 48 4.15 6.13 8.97
CA VAL A 48 2.79 5.59 9.03
C VAL A 48 2.40 4.92 7.71
N GLY A 49 2.73 5.52 6.57
CA GLY A 49 2.51 4.94 5.26
C GLY A 49 3.25 3.62 5.07
N ALA A 50 4.57 3.61 5.35
CA ALA A 50 5.41 2.43 5.24
C ALA A 50 4.91 1.28 6.12
N VAL A 51 4.56 1.55 7.38
CA VAL A 51 4.01 0.55 8.31
C VAL A 51 2.64 0.05 7.84
N SER A 52 1.78 0.95 7.35
CA SER A 52 0.43 0.59 6.86
C SER A 52 0.51 -0.31 5.63
N PHE A 53 1.33 0.03 4.63
CA PHE A 53 1.51 -0.81 3.44
C PHE A 53 2.22 -2.13 3.77
N SER A 54 3.19 -2.12 4.68
CA SER A 54 3.83 -3.35 5.18
C SER A 54 2.83 -4.25 5.90
N TYR A 55 1.95 -3.68 6.72
CA TYR A 55 0.89 -4.44 7.39
C TYR A 55 -0.08 -5.06 6.39
N ILE A 56 -0.50 -4.33 5.36
CA ILE A 56 -1.36 -4.87 4.29
C ILE A 56 -0.64 -6.00 3.54
N ALA A 57 0.65 -5.83 3.24
CA ALA A 57 1.49 -6.84 2.62
C ALA A 57 1.68 -8.09 3.50
N PHE A 58 1.72 -7.96 4.83
CA PHE A 58 1.85 -9.12 5.71
C PHE A 58 0.51 -9.78 6.07
N ALA A 59 -0.49 -9.00 6.49
CA ALA A 59 -1.78 -9.52 6.93
C ALA A 59 -2.66 -10.00 5.77
N GLY A 60 -2.47 -9.48 4.55
CA GLY A 60 -3.26 -9.84 3.38
C GLY A 60 -4.76 -9.57 3.56
N TYR A 61 -5.12 -8.68 4.49
CA TYR A 61 -6.51 -8.38 4.82
C TYR A 61 -7.07 -7.40 3.80
N MET A 62 -7.96 -7.90 2.95
CA MET A 62 -8.70 -7.09 1.98
C MET A 62 -9.83 -6.39 2.73
N PRO A 63 -9.81 -5.06 2.93
CA PRO A 63 -10.95 -4.37 3.53
C PRO A 63 -12.15 -4.53 2.59
N LYS A 64 -13.30 -4.95 3.14
CA LYS A 64 -14.52 -5.30 2.39
C LYS A 64 -14.97 -4.18 1.43
N PHE A 65 -14.63 -2.93 1.74
CA PHE A 65 -14.89 -1.76 0.91
C PHE A 65 -14.16 -1.79 -0.44
N LEU A 66 -12.88 -2.16 -0.48
CA LEU A 66 -12.11 -2.29 -1.73
C LEU A 66 -12.57 -3.50 -2.56
N LEU A 67 -13.01 -4.58 -1.91
CA LEU A 67 -13.67 -5.70 -2.58
C LEU A 67 -14.93 -5.24 -3.32
N GLY A 68 -15.76 -4.41 -2.69
CA GLY A 68 -16.94 -3.83 -3.33
C GLY A 68 -16.60 -3.00 -4.55
N LEU A 69 -15.56 -2.16 -4.46
CA LEU A 69 -15.15 -1.25 -5.53
C LEU A 69 -14.59 -2.00 -6.76
N PHE A 70 -13.74 -3.02 -6.54
CA PHE A 70 -13.22 -3.86 -7.63
C PHE A 70 -14.24 -4.90 -8.14
N SER A 71 -15.18 -5.36 -7.29
CA SER A 71 -16.27 -6.24 -7.72
C SER A 71 -17.30 -5.52 -8.59
N TYR A 72 -17.54 -4.22 -8.37
CA TYR A 72 -18.44 -3.45 -9.22
C TYR A 72 -17.86 -3.19 -10.63
N GLY A 73 -16.54 -3.15 -10.78
CA GLY A 73 -15.88 -3.02 -12.09
C GLY A 73 -15.96 -4.28 -12.97
N ALA A 74 -16.05 -5.48 -12.37
CA ALA A 74 -16.07 -6.74 -13.10
C ALA A 74 -17.48 -7.26 -13.49
N VAL A 75 -18.55 -6.56 -13.07
CA VAL A 75 -19.95 -6.97 -13.31
C VAL A 75 -20.63 -6.07 -14.35
N ARG A 76 -19.87 -5.50 -15.29
CA ARG A 76 -20.43 -4.79 -16.46
C ARG A 76 -20.07 -5.44 -17.80
N ASP A 77 -19.94 -6.77 -17.84
CA ASP A 77 -19.67 -7.47 -19.12
C ASP A 77 -20.42 -8.81 -19.28
N LYS A 78 -21.39 -9.15 -18.41
CA LYS A 78 -22.17 -10.40 -18.54
C LYS A 78 -23.68 -10.23 -18.71
N ASN A 79 -24.16 -9.01 -18.93
CA ASN A 79 -25.58 -8.76 -19.19
C ASN A 79 -25.78 -7.73 -20.31
N LEU A 80 -25.26 -8.04 -21.50
CA LEU A 80 -25.87 -7.58 -22.74
C LEU A 80 -26.25 -8.83 -23.53
N LYS A 81 -27.45 -9.33 -23.21
CA LYS A 81 -28.30 -10.05 -24.16
C LYS A 81 -28.86 -9.04 -25.15
#